data_AF-A0A2N2MQQ8-F1
#
_entry.id   AF-A0A2N2MQQ8-F1
#
_cell.length_a   1.000
_cell.length_b   1.000
_cell.length_c   1.000
_cell.angle_alpha   90.00
_cell.angle_beta   90.00
_cell.angle_gamma   90.00
#
_symmetry.space_group_name_H-M   'P 1'
#
loop_
_entity.id
_entity.type
_entity.pdbx_description
1 polymer ?
#
loop_
_entity_poly.entity_id
_entity_poly.type
_entity_poly.pdbx_seq_one_letter_code
_entity_poly.pdbx_strand_id
1 'polypeptide(L)'
;MTPIIGKDCHIILSHDEIDGGEGYGFLLAEDQSIKSGGVQMTREVDSGGTTRLWLHFDVLLADRAVNPDGRMRVQSRSADYAKLCQFLDKQSEVCITSPAGTLLSLGAVGWTADERHQPGYSLIKCQFNNIGVYWPPVDPALLLLSIWDGTLTWNSSYWR
;
A
#
# COMPACT_ATOMS: atom_id res chain seq x y z
N MET A 1 3.37 16.27 3.82
CA MET A 1 2.54 16.00 5.03
C MET A 1 2.12 14.55 4.90
N THR A 2 2.60 13.71 5.80
CA THR A 2 2.40 12.26 5.74
C THR A 2 0.92 11.94 5.98
N PRO A 3 0.27 11.17 5.08
CA PRO A 3 -1.14 10.78 5.26
C PRO A 3 -1.31 9.90 6.52
N ILE A 4 -2.44 10.03 7.20
CA ILE A 4 -2.76 9.27 8.41
C ILE A 4 -3.82 8.21 8.11
N ILE A 5 -3.50 6.94 8.38
CA ILE A 5 -4.44 5.82 8.23
C ILE A 5 -5.60 5.97 9.21
N GLY A 6 -6.82 5.70 8.74
CA GLY A 6 -8.05 5.85 9.54
C GLY A 6 -8.51 7.30 9.69
N LYS A 7 -7.81 8.26 9.08
CA LYS A 7 -8.21 9.67 9.02
C LYS A 7 -8.26 10.18 7.58
N ASP A 8 -7.12 10.12 6.88
CA ASP A 8 -6.98 10.65 5.52
C ASP A 8 -7.11 9.54 4.45
N CYS A 9 -6.84 8.29 4.84
CA CYS A 9 -6.77 7.14 3.94
C CYS A 9 -6.96 5.80 4.67
N HIS A 10 -7.10 4.72 3.89
CA HIS A 10 -7.20 3.35 4.42
C HIS A 10 -5.84 2.65 4.41
N ILE A 11 -5.03 2.92 3.39
CA ILE A 11 -3.66 2.40 3.24
C ILE A 11 -2.73 3.49 2.75
N ILE A 12 -1.43 3.29 2.95
CA ILE A 12 -0.37 4.15 2.41
C ILE A 12 0.56 3.29 1.57
N LEU A 13 0.83 3.73 0.34
CA LEU A 13 1.88 3.18 -0.52
C LEU A 13 3.10 4.09 -0.47
N SER A 14 4.31 3.54 -0.35
CA SER A 14 5.55 4.32 -0.44
C SER A 14 6.61 3.57 -1.23
N HIS A 15 7.49 4.33 -1.88
CA HIS A 15 8.64 3.86 -2.64
C HIS A 15 9.62 5.02 -2.77
N ASP A 16 10.93 4.80 -2.62
CA ASP A 16 11.91 5.89 -2.49
C ASP A 16 12.00 6.77 -3.76
N GLU A 17 11.82 6.18 -4.94
CA GLU A 17 11.77 6.92 -6.21
C GLU A 17 10.48 7.72 -6.43
N ILE A 18 9.44 7.54 -5.59
CA ILE A 18 8.15 8.24 -5.71
C ILE A 18 8.04 9.22 -4.55
N ASP A 19 8.05 10.52 -4.87
CA ASP A 19 7.97 11.61 -3.90
C ASP A 19 8.99 11.49 -2.75
N GLY A 20 10.16 10.88 -3.01
CA GLY A 20 11.21 10.69 -2.00
C GLY A 20 10.85 9.72 -0.86
N GLY A 21 9.83 8.87 -1.05
CA GLY A 21 9.40 7.89 -0.05
C GLY A 21 8.41 8.40 1.00
N GLU A 22 7.93 9.64 0.91
CA GLU A 22 6.99 10.27 1.87
C GLU A 22 5.66 9.52 2.06
N GLY A 23 5.31 8.66 1.10
CA GLY A 23 4.10 7.83 1.12
C GLY A 23 2.84 8.57 0.67
N TYR A 24 1.95 7.82 0.02
CA TYR A 24 0.69 8.33 -0.52
C TYR A 24 -0.50 7.50 -0.04
N GLY A 25 -1.51 8.19 0.48
CA GLY A 25 -2.69 7.57 1.07
C GLY A 25 -3.76 7.28 0.03
N PHE A 26 -4.24 6.03 -0.04
CA PHE A 26 -5.33 5.61 -0.91
C PHE A 26 -6.61 5.27 -0.14
N LEU A 27 -7.75 5.54 -0.76
CA LEU A 27 -9.03 5.05 -0.28
C LEU A 27 -9.30 3.66 -0.86
N LEU A 28 -9.76 2.75 -0.02
CA LEU A 28 -10.19 1.43 -0.44
C LEU A 28 -11.71 1.39 -0.51
N ALA A 29 -12.25 0.56 -1.38
CA ALA A 29 -13.68 0.36 -1.48
C ALA A 29 -14.21 -0.39 -0.25
N GLU A 30 -15.14 0.23 0.46
CA GLU A 30 -15.92 -0.39 1.52
C GLU A 30 -17.17 -1.04 0.89
N ASP A 31 -16.98 -2.13 0.15
CA ASP A 31 -18.11 -2.93 -0.34
C ASP A 31 -18.52 -3.99 0.71
N GLN A 32 -19.59 -4.75 0.48
CA GLN A 32 -19.96 -5.88 1.36
C GLN A 32 -19.12 -7.14 1.11
N SER A 33 -18.00 -7.03 0.38
CA SER A 33 -17.13 -8.17 0.11
C SER A 33 -16.18 -8.43 1.28
N ILE A 34 -15.47 -9.56 1.21
CA ILE A 34 -14.47 -9.98 2.21
C ILE A 34 -13.33 -8.94 2.36
N LYS A 35 -13.14 -8.05 1.37
CA LYS A 35 -12.06 -7.05 1.34
C LYS A 35 -12.49 -5.64 1.76
N SER A 36 -13.70 -5.47 2.30
CA SER A 36 -14.27 -4.17 2.65
C SER A 36 -13.29 -3.25 3.37
N GLY A 37 -12.81 -2.20 2.69
CA GLY A 37 -11.91 -1.20 3.24
C GLY A 37 -10.52 -1.69 3.65
N GLY A 38 -10.09 -2.90 3.23
CA GLY A 38 -8.90 -3.57 3.76
C GLY A 38 -7.97 -4.19 2.73
N VAL A 39 -6.81 -4.64 3.22
CA VAL A 39 -5.83 -5.42 2.45
C VAL A 39 -6.00 -6.90 2.79
N GLN A 40 -6.34 -7.70 1.79
CA GLN A 40 -6.29 -9.16 1.92
C GLN A 40 -4.87 -9.64 1.64
N MET A 41 -4.36 -10.54 2.47
CA MET A 41 -3.07 -11.18 2.28
C MET A 41 -3.24 -12.70 2.20
N THR A 42 -2.82 -13.27 1.08
CA THR A 42 -2.72 -14.72 0.88
C THR A 42 -1.27 -15.14 1.02
N ARG A 43 -1.01 -16.19 1.81
CA ARG A 43 0.32 -16.77 2.00
C ARG A 43 0.34 -18.19 1.43
N GLU A 44 1.26 -18.45 0.50
CA GLU A 44 1.59 -19.80 0.05
C GLU A 44 2.99 -20.13 0.53
N VAL A 45 3.14 -21.32 1.11
CA VAL A 45 4.44 -21.89 1.46
C VAL A 45 4.64 -23.07 0.54
N ASP A 46 5.66 -23.00 -0.32
CA ASP A 46 5.97 -24.10 -1.22
C ASP A 46 6.71 -25.23 -0.49
N SER A 47 6.88 -26.36 -1.17
CA SER A 47 7.58 -27.54 -0.62
C SER A 47 9.08 -27.31 -0.36
N GLY A 48 9.65 -26.22 -0.89
CA GLY A 48 11.01 -25.76 -0.61
C GLY A 48 11.11 -24.83 0.60
N GLY A 49 9.98 -24.49 1.24
CA GLY A 49 9.92 -23.55 2.36
C GLY A 49 9.91 -22.08 1.94
N THR A 50 9.82 -21.78 0.64
CA THR A 50 9.71 -20.39 0.17
C THR A 50 8.30 -19.88 0.42
N THR A 51 8.18 -18.72 1.05
CA THR A 51 6.88 -18.07 1.25
C THR A 51 6.62 -17.04 0.16
N ARG A 52 5.49 -17.21 -0.54
CA ARG A 52 4.94 -16.25 -1.50
C ARG A 52 3.72 -15.57 -0.91
N LEU A 53 3.66 -14.27 -1.09
CA LEU A 53 2.56 -13.41 -0.68
C LEU A 53 1.85 -12.87 -1.91
N TRP A 54 0.52 -12.86 -1.83
CA TRP A 54 -0.32 -12.02 -2.67
C TRP A 54 -1.09 -11.07 -1.76
N LEU A 55 -0.86 -9.79 -1.95
CA LEU A 55 -1.66 -8.73 -1.34
C LEU A 55 -2.67 -8.24 -2.35
N HIS A 56 -3.94 -8.25 -1.97
CA HIS A 56 -5.03 -7.74 -2.79
C HIS A 56 -5.79 -6.65 -2.05
N PHE A 57 -6.07 -5.55 -2.75
CA PHE A 57 -6.88 -4.46 -2.24
C PHE A 57 -7.54 -3.71 -3.39
N ASP A 58 -8.68 -3.11 -3.12
CA ASP A 58 -9.52 -2.48 -4.15
C ASP A 58 -9.53 -0.97 -3.93
N VAL A 59 -8.77 -0.23 -4.73
CA VAL A 59 -8.65 1.24 -4.64
C VAL A 59 -9.89 1.90 -5.23
N LEU A 60 -10.51 2.78 -4.44
CA LEU A 60 -11.64 3.62 -4.84
C LEU A 60 -11.14 5.01 -5.23
N LEU A 61 -11.40 5.40 -6.48
CA LEU A 61 -11.05 6.72 -7.00
C LEU A 61 -12.31 7.49 -7.39
N ALA A 62 -12.56 8.65 -6.79
CA ALA A 62 -13.71 9.50 -7.14
C ALA A 62 -13.45 10.96 -6.81
N ASP A 63 -13.98 11.89 -7.63
CA ASP A 63 -13.83 13.34 -7.40
C ASP A 63 -14.63 13.83 -6.18
N ARG A 64 -15.56 13.02 -5.70
CA ARG A 64 -16.37 13.28 -4.50
C ARG A 64 -16.17 12.21 -3.42
N ALA A 65 -14.98 11.61 -3.38
CA ALA A 65 -14.65 10.64 -2.34
C ALA A 65 -14.60 11.32 -0.95
N VAL A 66 -14.92 10.55 0.08
CA VAL A 66 -14.91 10.97 1.47
C VAL A 66 -13.82 10.19 2.18
N ASN A 67 -12.99 10.88 2.95
CA ASN A 67 -11.96 10.28 3.77
C ASN A 67 -12.57 9.57 4.99
N PRO A 68 -11.84 8.65 5.66
CA PRO A 68 -12.32 8.01 6.89
C PRO A 68 -12.75 8.99 8.00
N ASP A 69 -12.18 10.20 8.06
CA ASP A 69 -12.58 11.25 9.00
C ASP A 69 -13.87 11.99 8.63
N GLY A 70 -14.53 11.59 7.55
CA GLY A 70 -15.76 12.17 7.04
C GLY A 70 -15.58 13.44 6.21
N ARG A 71 -14.34 13.93 6.01
CA ARG A 71 -14.08 15.10 5.17
C ARG A 71 -13.99 14.71 3.70
N MET A 72 -14.29 15.67 2.83
CA MET A 72 -14.09 15.48 1.39
C MET A 72 -12.61 15.32 1.09
N ARG A 73 -12.29 14.32 0.26
CA ARG A 73 -10.94 14.13 -0.26
C ARG A 73 -10.54 15.33 -1.11
N VAL A 74 -9.31 15.80 -0.92
CA VAL A 74 -8.78 16.99 -1.63
C VAL A 74 -8.27 16.62 -3.02
N GLN A 75 -7.70 15.42 -3.16
CA GLN A 75 -7.17 14.91 -4.41
C GLN A 75 -8.31 14.54 -5.37
N SER A 76 -8.15 14.88 -6.65
CA SER A 76 -9.07 14.48 -7.70
C SER A 76 -8.89 13.00 -8.06
N ARG A 77 -9.90 12.41 -8.70
CA ARG A 77 -9.83 11.04 -9.24
C ARG A 77 -8.63 10.87 -10.16
N SER A 78 -8.35 11.87 -11.01
CA SER A 78 -7.23 11.83 -11.95
C SER A 78 -5.87 11.89 -11.26
N ALA A 79 -5.74 12.67 -10.18
CA ALA A 79 -4.51 12.77 -9.41
C ALA A 79 -4.21 11.47 -8.67
N ASP A 80 -5.21 10.88 -8.02
CA ASP A 80 -5.07 9.58 -7.36
C ASP A 80 -4.72 8.48 -8.37
N TYR A 81 -5.38 8.47 -9.54
CA TYR A 81 -5.09 7.49 -10.60
C TYR A 81 -3.65 7.58 -11.09
N ALA A 82 -3.19 8.78 -11.46
CA ALA A 82 -1.83 9.00 -11.93
C ALA A 82 -0.80 8.55 -10.88
N LYS A 83 -1.11 8.78 -9.60
CA LYS A 83 -0.25 8.35 -8.50
C LYS A 83 -0.26 6.83 -8.32
N LEU A 84 -1.41 6.17 -8.44
CA LEU A 84 -1.49 4.71 -8.39
C LEU A 84 -0.67 4.06 -9.53
N CYS A 85 -0.75 4.60 -10.74
CA CYS A 85 0.05 4.12 -11.88
C CYS A 85 1.56 4.20 -11.59
N GLN A 86 2.04 5.24 -10.89
CA GLN A 86 3.46 5.32 -10.51
C GLN A 86 3.88 4.14 -9.63
N PHE A 87 3.03 3.69 -8.70
CA PHE A 87 3.31 2.52 -7.86
C PHE A 87 3.17 1.21 -8.62
N LEU A 88 2.19 1.09 -9.52
CA LEU A 88 2.00 -0.10 -10.35
C LEU A 88 3.13 -0.32 -11.38
N ASP A 89 3.91 0.72 -11.68
CA ASP A 89 5.12 0.64 -12.51
C ASP A 89 6.35 0.10 -11.73
N LYS A 90 6.26 0.01 -10.40
CA LYS A 90 7.37 -0.47 -9.57
C LYS A 90 7.36 -1.98 -9.39
N GLN A 91 8.45 -2.60 -9.80
CA GLN A 91 8.64 -4.05 -9.75
C GLN A 91 9.25 -4.55 -8.44
N SER A 92 9.71 -3.65 -7.56
CA SER A 92 10.33 -3.96 -6.27
C SER A 92 10.22 -2.77 -5.30
N GLU A 93 10.58 -2.99 -4.03
CA GLU A 93 10.71 -1.97 -2.98
C GLU A 93 9.49 -1.07 -2.73
N VAL A 94 8.30 -1.51 -3.16
CA VAL A 94 7.05 -0.88 -2.73
C VAL A 94 6.77 -1.33 -1.30
N CYS A 95 6.43 -0.37 -0.45
CA CYS A 95 5.96 -0.63 0.89
C CYS A 95 4.46 -0.35 0.96
N ILE A 96 3.72 -1.25 1.62
CA ILE A 96 2.30 -1.08 1.91
C ILE A 96 2.14 -0.96 3.41
N THR A 97 1.71 0.21 3.88
CA THR A 97 1.35 0.41 5.29
C THR A 97 -0.16 0.31 5.44
N SER A 98 -0.59 -0.58 6.33
CA SER A 98 -1.99 -0.84 6.68
C SER A 98 -2.14 -0.75 8.21
N PRO A 99 -3.37 -0.80 8.76
CA PRO A 99 -3.57 -0.92 10.21
C PRO A 99 -2.86 -2.12 10.86
N ALA A 100 -2.56 -3.16 10.09
CA ALA A 100 -1.85 -4.36 10.56
C ALA A 100 -0.31 -4.19 10.59
N GLY A 101 0.22 -3.07 10.11
CA GLY A 101 1.65 -2.79 9.98
C GLY A 101 2.10 -2.55 8.54
N THR A 102 3.41 -2.39 8.37
CA THR A 102 4.05 -2.16 7.07
C THR A 102 4.62 -3.45 6.50
N LEU A 103 4.20 -3.79 5.28
CA LEU A 103 4.80 -4.84 4.47
C LEU A 103 5.82 -4.22 3.51
N LEU A 104 7.00 -4.83 3.45
CA LEU A 104 8.18 -4.32 2.74
C LEU A 104 8.50 -5.16 1.51
N SER A 105 9.35 -4.60 0.64
CA SER A 105 9.92 -5.26 -0.53
C SER A 105 8.85 -5.93 -1.42
N LEU A 106 7.79 -5.17 -1.70
CA LEU A 106 6.72 -5.61 -2.59
C LEU A 106 6.94 -5.10 -4.01
N GLY A 107 6.36 -5.79 -4.98
CA GLY A 107 6.41 -5.42 -6.39
C GLY A 107 5.09 -5.72 -7.10
N ALA A 108 4.75 -4.85 -8.04
CA ALA A 108 3.66 -5.06 -8.98
C ALA A 108 4.14 -6.01 -10.09
N VAL A 109 4.12 -7.32 -9.80
CA VAL A 109 4.59 -8.37 -10.73
C VAL A 109 3.46 -9.34 -11.06
N GLY A 110 3.34 -9.70 -12.35
CA GLY A 110 2.28 -10.59 -12.83
C GLY A 110 0.98 -9.85 -13.14
N TRP A 111 -0.13 -10.32 -12.59
CA TRP A 111 -1.42 -9.61 -12.69
C TRP A 111 -1.43 -8.49 -11.66
N THR A 112 -1.25 -7.25 -12.10
CA THR A 112 -1.01 -6.10 -11.21
C THR A 112 -2.27 -5.30 -10.91
N ALA A 113 -3.17 -5.16 -11.88
CA ALA A 113 -4.43 -4.45 -11.70
C ALA A 113 -5.56 -4.95 -12.62
N ASP A 114 -6.80 -4.90 -12.12
CA ASP A 114 -8.05 -5.00 -12.88
C ASP A 114 -8.89 -3.74 -12.62
N GLU A 115 -9.22 -3.00 -13.68
CA GLU A 115 -9.74 -1.64 -13.60
C GLU A 115 -11.17 -1.53 -14.15
N ARG A 116 -12.06 -0.92 -13.36
CA ARG A 116 -13.42 -0.60 -13.78
C ARG A 116 -13.68 0.90 -13.64
N HIS A 117 -13.83 1.59 -14.77
CA HIS A 117 -14.15 3.02 -14.79
C HIS A 117 -15.65 3.24 -15.01
N GLN A 118 -16.27 3.90 -14.04
CA GLN A 118 -17.66 4.34 -14.10
C GLN A 118 -17.71 5.87 -14.26
N PRO A 119 -18.87 6.44 -14.66
CA PRO A 119 -18.99 7.89 -14.82
C PRO A 119 -18.62 8.69 -13.55
N GLY A 120 -18.95 8.18 -12.35
CA GLY A 120 -18.72 8.87 -11.08
C GLY A 120 -17.51 8.41 -10.27
N TYR A 121 -16.98 7.21 -10.53
CA TYR A 121 -15.86 6.65 -9.77
C TYR A 121 -15.11 5.60 -10.60
N SER A 122 -13.93 5.22 -10.16
CA SER A 122 -13.19 4.06 -10.66
C SER A 122 -12.87 3.13 -9.51
N LEU A 123 -12.99 1.83 -9.77
CA LEU A 123 -12.60 0.78 -8.84
C LEU A 123 -11.44 0.01 -9.46
N ILE A 124 -10.31 -0.02 -8.76
CA ILE A 124 -9.08 -0.65 -9.25
C ILE A 124 -8.66 -1.73 -8.28
N LYS A 125 -8.76 -2.99 -8.70
CA LYS A 125 -8.32 -4.14 -7.92
C LYS A 125 -6.83 -4.32 -8.12
N CYS A 126 -6.05 -3.98 -7.12
CA CYS A 126 -4.60 -4.09 -7.15
C CYS A 126 -4.13 -5.42 -6.59
N GLN A 127 -2.99 -5.88 -7.11
CA GLN A 127 -2.24 -6.98 -6.54
C GLN A 127 -0.75 -6.63 -6.46
N PHE A 128 -0.18 -6.84 -5.27
CA PHE A 128 1.26 -6.75 -5.02
C PHE A 128 1.76 -8.07 -4.44
N ASN A 129 3.02 -8.41 -4.72
CA ASN A 129 3.64 -9.65 -4.24
C ASN A 129 4.97 -9.32 -3.58
N ASN A 130 5.42 -10.15 -2.65
CA ASN A 130 6.77 -10.02 -2.12
C ASN A 130 7.81 -10.35 -3.18
N ILE A 131 8.87 -9.56 -3.23
CA ILE A 131 10.05 -9.81 -4.04
C ILE A 131 11.12 -10.38 -3.11
N GLY A 132 11.44 -11.66 -3.29
CA GLY A 132 12.41 -12.36 -2.45
C GLY A 132 11.84 -12.83 -1.11
N VAL A 133 12.63 -12.68 -0.04
CA VAL A 133 12.30 -13.24 1.28
C VAL A 133 11.12 -12.50 1.91
N TYR A 134 10.13 -13.25 2.38
CA TYR A 134 9.03 -12.67 3.15
C TYR A 134 9.49 -12.29 4.56
N TRP A 135 9.19 -11.04 4.95
CA TRP A 135 9.29 -10.56 6.33
C TRP A 135 7.90 -10.21 6.87
N PRO A 136 7.56 -10.57 8.12
CA PRO A 136 6.27 -10.23 8.72
C PRO A 136 6.07 -8.70 8.77
N PRO A 137 4.80 -8.22 8.81
CA PRO A 137 4.53 -6.80 8.92
C PRO A 137 5.29 -6.18 10.09
N VAL A 138 5.98 -5.08 9.82
CA VAL A 138 6.77 -4.35 10.84
C VAL A 138 5.98 -3.17 11.37
N ASP A 139 6.35 -2.70 12.57
CA ASP A 139 5.80 -1.47 13.13
C ASP A 139 6.23 -0.27 12.27
N PRO A 140 5.29 0.50 11.67
CA PRO A 140 5.62 1.65 10.84
C PRO A 140 6.42 2.73 11.58
N ALA A 141 6.17 2.93 12.88
CA ALA A 141 6.90 3.92 13.67
C ALA A 141 8.36 3.51 13.88
N LEU A 142 8.61 2.23 14.13
CA LEU A 142 9.96 1.69 14.26
C LEU A 142 10.71 1.70 12.92
N LEU A 143 10.01 1.41 11.83
CA LEU A 143 10.56 1.48 10.48
C LEU A 143 11.02 2.90 10.10
N LEU A 144 10.22 3.92 10.42
CA LEU A 144 10.58 5.32 10.16
C LEU A 144 11.84 5.77 10.92
N LEU A 145 12.09 5.19 12.09
CA LEU A 145 13.30 5.45 12.89
C LEU A 145 14.52 4.64 12.41
N SER A 146 14.31 3.63 11.54
CA SER A 146 15.35 2.75 11.01
C SER A 146 16.09 3.41 9.85
N ILE A 147 16.80 4.50 10.16
CA ILE A 147 17.63 5.25 9.23
C ILE A 147 19.11 5.12 9.60
N TRP A 148 19.98 5.33 8.62
CA TRP A 148 21.42 5.42 8.87
C TRP A 148 21.72 6.56 9.86
N ASP A 149 22.56 6.27 10.86
CA ASP A 149 22.92 7.23 11.93
C ASP A 149 21.72 7.76 12.76
N GLY A 150 20.64 6.97 12.82
CA GLY A 150 19.46 7.25 13.62
C GLY A 150 19.62 6.94 15.12
N THR A 151 18.50 7.02 15.84
CA THR A 151 18.46 6.71 17.28
C THR A 151 18.49 5.22 17.59
N LEU A 152 18.28 4.37 16.58
CA LEU A 152 18.28 2.92 16.69
C LEU A 152 19.67 2.34 16.39
N THR A 153 20.00 1.25 17.07
CA THR A 153 21.20 0.43 16.78
C THR A 153 20.97 -0.48 15.58
N TRP A 154 22.05 -1.02 15.01
CA TRP A 154 21.98 -2.03 13.96
C TRP A 154 21.01 -3.19 14.26
N ASN A 155 20.99 -3.68 15.50
CA ASN A 155 20.18 -4.82 15.93
C ASN A 155 18.70 -4.46 16.18
N SER A 156 18.38 -3.17 16.30
CA SER A 156 17.03 -2.67 16.57
C SER A 156 16.39 -1.97 15.38
N SER A 157 17.09 -1.92 14.25
CA SER A 157 16.65 -1.27 13.01
C SER A 157 16.23 -2.30 11.96
N TYR A 158 15.29 -1.91 11.12
CA TYR A 158 14.98 -2.60 9.87
C TYR A 158 15.79 -1.98 8.73
N TRP A 159 16.64 -2.79 8.09
CA TRP A 159 17.47 -2.35 6.96
C TRP A 159 16.82 -2.78 5.65
N ARG A 160 16.79 -1.85 4.70
CA ARG A 160 16.23 -1.98 3.35
C ARG A 160 17.26 -1.45 2.35
#